data_AF-A0A662IH44-F1
#
_entry.id   AF-A0A662IH44-F1
#
_cell.length_a   1.000
_cell.length_b   1.000
_cell.length_c   1.000
_cell.angle_alpha   90.00
_cell.angle_beta   90.00
_cell.angle_gamma   90.00
#
_symmetry.space_group_name_H-M   'P 1'
#
loop_
_entity.id
_entity.type
_entity.pdbx_description
1 polymer ?
#
loop_
_entity_poly.entity_id
_entity_poly.type
_entity_poly.pdbx_seq_one_letter_code
_entity_poly.pdbx_strand_id
1 'polypeptide(L)' 'MRNLEMARDYAQRAARCLREAQLALTEGDPPMAVRRSQEALELAVKALLRALGIEYPKES' A
#
# COMPACT_ATOMS: atom_id res chain seq x y z
N MET A 1 -5.67 -17.38 -9.80
CA MET A 1 -4.46 -16.76 -10.40
C MET A 1 -4.53 -15.24 -10.36
N ARG A 2 -5.55 -14.59 -10.95
CA ARG A 2 -5.71 -13.12 -10.98
C ARG A 2 -5.62 -12.42 -9.60
N ASN A 3 -6.17 -13.02 -8.53
CA ASN A 3 -6.11 -12.42 -7.18
C ASN A 3 -4.69 -12.37 -6.58
N LEU A 4 -3.86 -13.37 -6.85
CA LEU A 4 -2.47 -13.39 -6.37
C LEU A 4 -1.58 -12.43 -7.15
N GLU A 5 -1.82 -12.28 -8.44
CA GLU A 5 -1.14 -11.28 -9.27
C GLU A 5 -1.45 -9.85 -8.82
N MET A 6 -2.73 -9.55 -8.57
CA MET A 6 -3.14 -8.25 -8.01
C MET A 6 -2.60 -8.02 -6.61
N ALA A 7 -2.59 -9.06 -5.76
CA ALA A 7 -1.99 -8.95 -4.43
C ALA A 7 -0.50 -8.60 -4.51
N ARG A 8 0.24 -9.21 -5.45
CA ARG A 8 1.65 -8.92 -5.69
C ARG A 8 1.86 -7.48 -6.19
N ASP A 9 1.06 -7.01 -7.12
CA ASP A 9 1.12 -5.62 -7.61
C ASP A 9 0.93 -4.62 -6.46
N TYR A 10 -0.13 -4.81 -5.65
CA TYR A 10 -0.39 -3.95 -4.51
C TYR A 10 0.74 -3.98 -3.48
N ALA A 11 1.30 -5.16 -3.19
CA ALA A 11 2.44 -5.27 -2.27
C ALA A 11 3.69 -4.54 -2.78
N GLN A 12 3.99 -4.64 -4.09
CA GLN A 12 5.11 -3.93 -4.70
C GLN A 12 4.93 -2.41 -4.64
N ARG A 13 3.71 -1.91 -4.85
CA ARG A 13 3.38 -0.49 -4.74
C ARG A 13 3.42 0.00 -3.30
N ALA A 14 2.90 -0.79 -2.34
CA ALA A 14 3.00 -0.50 -0.91
C ALA A 14 4.45 -0.32 -0.47
N ALA A 15 5.34 -1.22 -0.91
CA ALA A 15 6.77 -1.13 -0.61
C ALA A 15 7.42 0.12 -1.22
N ARG A 16 6.96 0.60 -2.38
CA ARG A 16 7.41 1.86 -2.97
C ARG A 16 6.97 3.06 -2.13
N CYS A 17 5.69 3.11 -1.75
CA CYS A 17 5.17 4.17 -0.88
C CYS A 17 5.93 4.22 0.46
N LEU A 18 6.27 3.05 1.05
CA LEU A 18 7.04 3.00 2.29
C LEU A 18 8.45 3.58 2.13
N ARG A 19 9.14 3.31 1.02
CA ARG A 19 10.46 3.91 0.74
C ARG A 19 10.37 5.44 0.58
N GLU A 20 9.33 5.92 -0.10
CA GLU A 20 9.10 7.36 -0.25
C GLU A 20 8.74 8.03 1.08
N ALA A 21 8.00 7.34 1.96
CA ALA A 21 7.73 7.81 3.31
C ALA A 21 9.02 7.96 4.13
N GLN A 22 9.92 6.98 4.03
CA GLN A 22 11.23 7.02 4.67
C GLN A 22 12.09 8.16 4.13
N LEU A 23 12.11 8.36 2.80
CA LEU A 23 12.83 9.47 2.18
C LEU A 23 12.30 10.83 2.65
N ALA A 24 10.98 11.03 2.61
CA ALA A 24 10.35 12.26 3.08
C ALA A 24 10.68 12.56 4.55
N LEU A 25 10.70 11.53 5.40
CA LEU A 25 11.10 11.68 6.80
C LEU A 25 12.56 12.12 6.91
N THR A 26 13.47 11.54 6.13
CA THR A 26 14.89 11.92 6.12
C THR A 26 15.14 13.33 5.56
N GLU A 27 14.27 13.82 4.67
CA GLU A 27 14.34 15.16 4.09
C GLU A 27 13.69 16.24 4.97
N GLY A 28 13.10 15.85 6.10
CA GLY A 28 12.42 16.80 6.99
C GLY A 28 11.05 17.25 6.47
N ASP A 29 10.36 16.39 5.72
CA ASP A 29 8.96 16.56 5.30
C ASP A 29 8.01 15.56 6.01
N PRO A 30 7.68 15.79 7.30
CA PRO A 30 6.75 14.94 8.05
C PRO A 30 5.36 14.81 7.42
N PRO A 31 4.73 15.88 6.87
CA PRO A 31 3.44 15.75 6.20
C PRO A 31 3.46 14.75 5.04
N MET A 32 4.50 14.79 4.20
CA MET A 32 4.64 13.83 3.11
C MET A 32 4.93 12.42 3.63
N ALA A 33 5.77 12.28 4.66
CA ALA A 33 6.03 10.99 5.29
C ALA A 33 4.76 10.31 5.81
N VAL A 34 3.87 11.07 6.47
CA VAL A 34 2.57 10.57 6.94
C VAL A 34 1.68 10.16 5.77
N ARG A 35 1.54 11.01 4.75
CA ARG A 35 0.72 10.71 3.56
C ARG A 35 1.18 9.43 2.86
N ARG A 36 2.48 9.29 2.58
CA ARG A 36 3.04 8.09 1.92
C ARG A 36 2.89 6.83 2.80
N SER A 37 2.97 6.98 4.13
CA SER A 37 2.72 5.88 5.07
C SER A 37 1.26 5.40 5.04
N GLN A 38 0.29 6.32 4.95
CA GLN A 38 -1.13 5.97 4.79
C GLN A 38 -1.37 5.21 3.48
N GLU A 39 -0.83 5.70 2.36
CA GLU A 39 -0.93 5.00 1.07
C GLU A 39 -0.26 3.62 1.09
N ALA A 40 0.89 3.48 1.77
CA ALA A 40 1.56 2.19 1.95
C ALA A 40 0.69 1.20 2.71
N LEU A 41 0.07 1.63 3.81
CA LEU A 41 -0.82 0.80 4.62
C LEU A 41 -2.06 0.37 3.83
N GLU A 42 -2.72 1.28 3.12
CA GLU A 42 -3.90 0.98 2.31
C GLU A 42 -3.60 -0.09 1.25
N LEU A 43 -2.49 0.06 0.53
CA LEU A 43 -2.08 -0.90 -0.49
C LEU A 43 -1.68 -2.25 0.12
N ALA A 44 -0.99 -2.26 1.26
CA ALA A 44 -0.63 -3.49 1.96
C ALA A 44 -1.86 -4.27 2.43
N VAL A 45 -2.88 -3.58 2.95
CA VAL A 45 -4.15 -4.20 3.36
C VAL A 45 -4.89 -4.73 2.13
N LYS A 46 -4.97 -3.97 1.03
CA LYS A 46 -5.56 -4.44 -0.24
C LYS A 46 -4.85 -5.69 -0.77
N ALA A 47 -3.51 -5.72 -0.70
CA ALA A 47 -2.71 -6.88 -1.08
C ALA A 47 -3.06 -8.12 -0.23
N LEU A 48 -3.11 -7.95 1.09
CA LEU A 48 -3.43 -9.03 2.03
C LEU A 48 -4.83 -9.61 1.77
N LEU A 49 -5.84 -8.74 1.65
CA LEU A 49 -7.21 -9.19 1.42
C LEU A 49 -7.35 -9.95 0.10
N ARG A 50 -6.72 -9.46 -0.97
CA ARG A 50 -6.69 -10.16 -2.26
C ARG A 50 -5.95 -11.50 -2.19
N ALA A 51 -4.84 -11.58 -1.45
CA ALA A 51 -4.11 -12.82 -1.23
C ALA A 51 -4.96 -13.87 -0.50
N LEU A 52 -5.81 -13.43 0.44
CA LEU A 52 -6.76 -14.27 1.18
C LEU A 52 -8.05 -14.58 0.40
N GLY A 53 -8.20 -14.08 -0.82
CA GLY A 53 -9.43 -14.24 -1.61
C GLY A 53 -10.62 -13.42 -1.10
N ILE A 54 -10.38 -12.47 -0.19
CA ILE A 54 -11.39 -11.54 0.33
C ILE A 54 -11.50 -10.37 -0.64
N GLU A 55 -12.66 -10.26 -1.31
CA GLU A 55 -12.95 -9.07 -2.10
C GLU A 55 -13.38 -7.93 -1.17
N TYR A 56 -12.69 -6.80 -1.26
CA TYR A 56 -13.09 -5.58 -0.56
C TYR A 56 -14.50 -5.21 -1.02
N PRO A 57 -15.44 -4.89 -0.11
CA PRO A 57 -16.78 -4.49 -0.50
C PRO A 57 -16.68 -3.31 -1.47
N LYS A 58 -17.35 -3.44 -2.63
CA LYS A 58 -17.53 -2.30 -3.52
C LYS A 58 -18.37 -1.29 -2.75
N GLU A 59 -17.93 -0.05 -2.66
CA GLU A 59 -18.78 1.03 -2.20
C GLU A 59 -20.02 1.05 -3.12
N SER A 60 -21.18 0.80 -2.51
CA SER A 60 -22.51 0.85 -3.11
C SER A 60 -23.07 2.26 -3.08
#